data_AF-L9MRF5-F1
#
_entry.id   AF-L9MRF5-F1
#
_cell.length_a   1.000
_cell.length_b   1.000
_cell.length_c   1.000
_cell.angle_alpha   90.00
_cell.angle_beta   90.00
_cell.angle_gamma   90.00
#
_symmetry.space_group_name_H-M   'P 1'
#
loop_
_entity.id
_entity.type
_entity.pdbx_description
1 polymer ?
#
loop_
_entity_poly.entity_id
_entity_poly.type
_entity_poly.pdbx_seq_one_letter_code
_entity_poly.pdbx_strand_id
1 'polypeptide(L)'
;MHKCCSNCFTDKTLKLKINQNGQISRCHYCGNSDSSAIYINDLYNFIVPLLEAISNSYIEYSNGVNIIEILLEDFVFFNNNTQAHTLINDALQDKPILLNKRFLKFSQDTVNEWHRFKHELIHNNRFFPQTKIYKNAFLESGNLFSIFTEVIEQLNYQINTSDTFFRARISDENLTHEKMGKPPKDKVSIGRANPDGISYLYIAENIETALTEVRPSNGQTVSIAQFKSISDINVINLRNPRRDISFLSLSLNDNFHNILKLVCLLEEFSKELSLPVLPTRSRLDYIPTQFITEFFKNLGKINGLMFTSSFGKGFNIVIFNDDLMNCVEAVAVQNYRVNSIELSHDIL
;
A
#
# COMPACT_ATOMS: atom_id res chain seq x y z
N MET A 1 -19.78 -4.96 31.52
CA MET A 1 -18.50 -5.32 30.87
C MET A 1 -18.34 -4.48 29.62
N HIS A 2 -17.16 -3.89 29.41
CA HIS A 2 -16.86 -3.07 28.24
C HIS A 2 -16.86 -3.92 26.96
N LYS A 3 -17.22 -3.29 25.84
CA LYS A 3 -17.27 -3.90 24.50
C LYS A 3 -16.42 -3.11 23.52
N CYS A 4 -15.71 -3.81 22.65
CA CYS A 4 -14.89 -3.24 21.58
C CYS A 4 -15.34 -3.72 20.22
N CYS A 5 -15.46 -2.81 19.25
CA CYS A 5 -15.85 -3.13 17.88
C CYS A 5 -14.67 -3.27 16.93
N SER A 6 -14.92 -3.88 15.77
CA SER A 6 -13.91 -4.05 14.71
C SER A 6 -13.38 -2.72 14.15
N ASN A 7 -14.17 -1.64 14.21
CA ASN A 7 -13.73 -0.30 13.78
C ASN A 7 -12.63 0.31 14.65
N CYS A 8 -12.28 -0.30 15.80
CA CYS A 8 -11.13 0.14 16.59
C CYS A 8 -9.78 -0.26 15.99
N PHE A 9 -9.75 -1.24 15.08
CA PHE A 9 -8.52 -1.87 14.60
C PHE A 9 -8.29 -1.67 13.10
N THR A 10 -7.02 -1.70 12.71
CA THR A 10 -6.59 -1.75 11.30
C THR A 10 -6.45 -3.19 10.81
N ASP A 11 -5.98 -4.08 11.68
CA ASP A 11 -5.71 -5.49 11.38
C ASP A 11 -6.97 -6.23 10.87
N LYS A 12 -6.92 -6.66 9.59
CA LYS A 12 -8.05 -7.30 8.91
C LYS A 12 -8.47 -8.62 9.56
N THR A 13 -7.52 -9.43 10.03
CA THR A 13 -7.81 -10.72 10.67
C THR A 13 -8.54 -10.52 11.99
N LEU A 14 -8.10 -9.57 12.81
CA LEU A 14 -8.78 -9.24 14.05
C LEU A 14 -10.19 -8.68 13.78
N LYS A 15 -10.34 -7.81 12.78
CA LYS A 15 -11.65 -7.29 12.36
C LYS A 15 -12.62 -8.43 11.99
N LEU A 16 -12.15 -9.41 11.23
CA LEU A 16 -12.95 -10.60 10.88
C LEU A 16 -13.35 -11.40 12.11
N LYS A 17 -12.41 -11.67 13.02
CA LYS A 17 -12.69 -12.39 14.28
C LYS A 17 -13.73 -11.65 15.13
N ILE A 18 -13.62 -10.33 15.28
CA ILE A 18 -14.60 -9.52 16.02
C ILE A 18 -15.96 -9.58 15.32
N ASN A 19 -16.01 -9.43 13.99
CA ASN A 19 -17.27 -9.43 13.24
C ASN A 19 -17.99 -10.78 13.31
N GLN A 20 -17.26 -11.89 13.33
CA GLN A 20 -17.81 -13.26 13.42
C GLN A 20 -18.38 -13.60 14.80
N ASN A 21 -17.78 -13.07 15.87
CA ASN A 21 -18.17 -13.38 17.25
C ASN A 21 -19.00 -12.27 17.92
N GLY A 22 -19.08 -11.10 17.28
CA GLY A 22 -19.68 -9.90 17.84
C GLY A 22 -21.14 -9.72 17.52
N GLN A 23 -21.74 -8.75 18.20
CA GLN A 23 -23.10 -8.28 17.96
C GLN A 23 -23.09 -6.77 17.78
N ILE A 24 -24.05 -6.25 16.99
CA ILE A 24 -24.22 -4.81 16.82
C ILE A 24 -24.46 -4.19 18.20
N SER A 25 -23.54 -3.34 18.62
CA SER A 25 -23.66 -2.62 19.89
C SER A 25 -22.73 -1.42 19.93
N ARG A 26 -22.96 -0.54 20.91
CA ARG A 26 -22.12 0.62 21.14
C ARG A 26 -20.74 0.22 21.67
N CYS A 27 -19.71 0.60 20.94
CA CYS A 27 -18.31 0.44 21.34
C CYS A 27 -17.96 1.41 22.47
N HIS A 28 -17.29 0.90 23.51
CA HIS A 28 -16.85 1.70 24.66
C HIS A 28 -15.56 2.48 24.37
N TYR A 29 -14.81 2.09 23.33
CA TYR A 29 -13.46 2.63 23.06
C TYR A 29 -13.42 3.64 21.90
N CYS A 30 -14.27 3.51 20.88
CA CYS A 30 -14.39 4.49 19.79
C CYS A 30 -15.76 5.18 19.71
N GLY A 31 -16.72 4.79 20.55
CA GLY A 31 -18.05 5.40 20.62
C GLY A 31 -19.04 5.02 19.52
N ASN A 32 -18.63 4.28 18.49
CA ASN A 32 -19.50 3.87 17.38
C ASN A 32 -20.68 3.00 17.88
N SER A 33 -21.91 3.37 17.54
CA SER A 33 -23.16 2.72 17.99
C SER A 33 -23.55 1.50 17.16
N ASP A 34 -23.13 1.44 15.91
CA ASP A 34 -23.67 0.52 14.90
C ASP A 34 -22.57 -0.33 14.29
N SER A 35 -21.81 -1.01 15.15
CA SER A 35 -20.70 -1.87 14.74
C SER A 35 -20.72 -3.19 15.49
N SER A 36 -20.29 -4.27 14.83
CA SER A 36 -20.11 -5.55 15.50
C SER A 36 -19.02 -5.43 16.57
N ALA A 37 -19.39 -5.73 17.82
CA ALA A 37 -18.52 -5.62 18.97
C ALA A 37 -18.62 -6.85 19.87
N ILE A 38 -17.48 -7.20 20.47
CA ILE A 38 -17.32 -8.31 21.42
C ILE A 38 -16.98 -7.77 22.80
N TYR A 39 -17.17 -8.60 23.84
CA TYR A 39 -16.72 -8.24 25.18
C TYR A 39 -15.19 -8.19 25.25
N ILE A 40 -14.67 -7.36 26.15
CA ILE A 40 -13.24 -7.19 26.33
C ILE A 40 -12.51 -8.51 26.65
N ASN A 41 -13.15 -9.42 27.39
CA ASN A 41 -12.60 -10.74 27.72
C ASN A 41 -12.46 -11.64 26.48
N ASP A 42 -13.37 -11.53 25.51
CA ASP A 42 -13.25 -12.27 24.25
C ASP A 42 -12.16 -11.68 23.37
N LEU A 43 -12.07 -10.34 23.34
CA LEU A 43 -11.02 -9.62 22.62
C LEU A 43 -9.63 -9.97 23.17
N TYR A 44 -9.50 -10.07 24.50
CA TYR A 44 -8.29 -10.49 25.19
C TYR A 44 -7.72 -11.79 24.60
N ASN A 45 -8.56 -12.82 24.43
CA ASN A 45 -8.15 -14.11 23.88
C ASN A 45 -7.57 -14.01 22.46
N PHE A 46 -7.98 -13.00 21.68
CA PHE A 46 -7.47 -12.79 20.32
C PHE A 46 -6.19 -11.98 20.25
N ILE A 47 -5.98 -11.02 21.15
CA ILE A 47 -4.85 -10.08 21.06
C ILE A 47 -3.67 -10.48 21.93
N VAL A 48 -3.88 -11.16 23.07
CA VAL A 48 -2.80 -11.48 24.02
C VAL A 48 -1.68 -12.31 23.40
N PRO A 49 -1.95 -13.36 22.60
CA PRO A 49 -0.86 -14.10 21.96
C PRO A 49 0.01 -13.21 21.07
N LEU A 50 -0.60 -12.27 20.33
CA LEU A 50 0.12 -11.28 19.54
C LEU A 50 0.97 -10.36 20.44
N LEU A 51 0.42 -9.88 21.56
CA LEU A 51 1.15 -9.01 22.48
C LEU A 51 2.34 -9.70 23.15
N GLU A 52 2.20 -10.99 23.48
CA GLU A 52 3.29 -11.80 24.00
C GLU A 52 4.38 -12.02 22.95
N ALA A 53 3.99 -12.35 21.73
CA ALA A 53 4.92 -12.51 20.61
C ALA A 53 5.67 -11.20 20.30
N ILE A 54 4.97 -10.06 20.29
CA ILE A 54 5.59 -8.73 20.17
C ILE A 54 6.58 -8.52 21.33
N SER A 55 6.15 -8.74 22.57
CA SER A 55 7.02 -8.57 23.75
C SER A 55 8.28 -9.44 23.69
N ASN A 56 8.21 -10.64 23.11
CA ASN A 56 9.36 -11.54 23.01
C ASN A 56 10.30 -11.17 21.86
N SER A 57 9.77 -10.57 20.79
CA SER A 57 10.55 -10.17 19.61
C SER A 57 11.28 -8.83 19.76
N TYR A 58 10.79 -7.96 20.66
CA TYR A 58 11.36 -6.64 20.89
C TYR A 58 12.44 -6.64 21.97
N ILE A 59 13.42 -5.75 21.83
CA ILE A 59 14.50 -5.57 22.81
C ILE A 59 13.98 -4.73 23.98
N GLU A 60 14.04 -5.28 25.20
CA GLU A 60 13.71 -4.53 26.41
C GLU A 60 14.75 -3.43 26.68
N TYR A 61 14.28 -2.23 26.97
CA TYR A 61 15.11 -1.05 27.21
C TYR A 61 14.46 -0.16 28.26
N SER A 62 15.19 0.15 29.34
CA SER A 62 14.65 0.85 30.51
C SER A 62 14.04 2.23 30.20
N ASN A 63 14.65 2.98 29.28
CA ASN A 63 14.15 4.27 28.81
C ASN A 63 13.31 4.14 27.51
N GLY A 64 12.82 2.94 27.22
CA GLY A 64 11.99 2.65 26.06
C GLY A 64 10.53 3.04 26.24
N VAL A 65 9.72 2.64 25.27
CA VAL A 65 8.27 2.88 25.28
C VAL A 65 7.50 1.62 25.69
N ASN A 66 6.27 1.78 26.18
CA ASN A 66 5.44 0.61 26.51
C ASN A 66 4.90 -0.07 25.24
N ILE A 67 4.29 -1.24 25.40
CA ILE A 67 3.70 -2.00 24.29
C ILE A 67 2.57 -1.25 23.57
N ILE A 68 1.88 -0.33 24.23
CA ILE A 68 0.79 0.46 23.62
C ILE A 68 1.37 1.41 22.56
N GLU A 69 2.49 2.07 22.87
CA GLU A 69 3.20 2.91 21.89
C GLU A 69 3.74 2.08 20.72
N ILE A 70 4.24 0.87 20.98
CA ILE A 70 4.67 -0.04 19.91
C ILE A 70 3.50 -0.35 18.97
N LEU A 71 2.33 -0.70 19.50
CA LEU A 71 1.14 -0.97 18.69
C LEU A 71 0.66 0.26 17.91
N LEU A 72 0.76 1.46 18.49
CA LEU A 72 0.36 2.71 17.86
C LEU A 72 1.30 3.13 16.74
N GLU A 73 2.60 3.10 16.99
CA GLU A 73 3.60 3.69 16.10
C GLU A 73 4.20 2.66 15.12
N ASP A 74 4.66 1.51 15.62
CA ASP A 74 5.33 0.52 14.78
C ASP A 74 4.31 -0.33 14.01
N PHE A 75 3.18 -0.69 14.62
CA PHE A 75 2.19 -1.57 13.98
C PHE A 75 1.00 -0.82 13.38
N VAL A 76 0.75 0.42 13.80
CA VAL A 76 -0.46 1.19 13.44
C VAL A 76 -1.72 0.33 13.63
N PHE A 77 -1.79 -0.37 14.76
CA PHE A 77 -2.78 -1.43 15.02
C PHE A 77 -4.20 -0.89 15.25
N PHE A 78 -4.31 0.40 15.61
CA PHE A 78 -5.56 1.07 15.96
C PHE A 78 -5.95 2.14 14.94
N ASN A 79 -7.26 2.39 14.81
CA ASN A 79 -7.77 3.58 14.11
C ASN A 79 -7.74 4.81 15.05
N ASN A 80 -7.55 5.99 14.47
CA ASN A 80 -7.29 7.25 15.19
C ASN A 80 -8.35 7.61 16.25
N ASN A 81 -9.60 7.19 16.08
CA ASN A 81 -10.69 7.46 17.03
C ASN A 81 -10.76 6.49 18.21
N THR A 82 -9.81 5.56 18.32
CA THR A 82 -9.80 4.53 19.36
C THR A 82 -9.06 5.02 20.60
N GLN A 83 -9.68 4.87 21.76
CA GLN A 83 -9.01 5.03 23.06
C GLN A 83 -8.08 3.83 23.35
N ALA A 84 -6.97 3.74 22.62
CA ALA A 84 -6.06 2.59 22.62
C ALA A 84 -5.48 2.29 24.01
N HIS A 85 -5.10 3.33 24.76
CA HIS A 85 -4.58 3.16 26.12
C HIS A 85 -5.61 2.50 27.05
N THR A 86 -6.83 3.02 27.10
CA THR A 86 -7.91 2.46 27.91
C THR A 86 -8.21 1.02 27.49
N LEU A 87 -8.27 0.76 26.18
CA LEU A 87 -8.55 -0.57 25.63
C LEU A 87 -7.51 -1.61 26.05
N ILE A 88 -6.22 -1.30 25.89
CA ILE A 88 -5.16 -2.27 26.22
C ILE A 88 -4.99 -2.43 27.74
N ASN A 89 -5.18 -1.38 28.52
CA ASN A 89 -5.21 -1.49 29.98
C ASN A 89 -6.36 -2.36 30.47
N ASP A 90 -7.57 -2.20 29.90
CA ASP A 90 -8.72 -3.04 30.23
C ASP A 90 -8.52 -4.49 29.79
N ALA A 91 -7.92 -4.72 28.61
CA ALA A 91 -7.63 -6.06 28.15
C ALA A 91 -6.59 -6.75 29.04
N LEU A 92 -5.49 -6.07 29.39
CA LEU A 92 -4.36 -6.68 30.10
C LEU A 92 -4.49 -6.64 31.64
N GLN A 93 -5.69 -6.48 32.20
CA GLN A 93 -5.90 -6.48 33.65
C GLN A 93 -5.29 -7.72 34.34
N ASP A 94 -5.38 -8.89 33.69
CA ASP A 94 -4.85 -10.17 34.20
C ASP A 94 -3.38 -10.43 33.83
N LYS A 95 -2.74 -9.57 33.03
CA LYS A 95 -1.31 -9.66 32.65
C LYS A 95 -0.61 -8.29 32.73
N PRO A 96 -0.56 -7.66 33.92
CA PRO A 96 0.02 -6.32 34.09
C PRO A 96 1.53 -6.28 33.78
N ILE A 97 2.21 -7.43 33.80
CA ILE A 97 3.64 -7.51 33.48
C ILE A 97 3.95 -7.00 32.07
N LEU A 98 3.08 -7.24 31.09
CA LEU A 98 3.27 -6.77 29.71
C LEU A 98 3.17 -5.25 29.60
N LEU A 99 2.35 -4.61 30.45
CA LEU A 99 2.20 -3.15 30.49
C LEU A 99 3.42 -2.45 31.11
N ASN A 100 4.13 -3.14 32.00
CA ASN A 100 5.28 -2.58 32.72
C ASN A 100 6.58 -2.65 31.92
N LYS A 101 6.67 -3.55 30.93
CA LYS A 101 7.84 -3.67 30.06
C LYS A 101 8.00 -2.42 29.19
N ARG A 102 9.27 -2.11 28.91
CA ARG A 102 9.68 -0.99 28.06
C ARG A 102 10.57 -1.51 26.95
N PHE A 103 10.31 -1.06 25.73
CA PHE A 103 10.92 -1.59 24.51
C PHE A 103 11.60 -0.49 23.72
N LEU A 104 12.70 -0.84 23.07
CA LEU A 104 13.28 -0.01 22.02
C LEU A 104 12.38 -0.08 20.78
N LYS A 105 11.98 1.07 20.24
CA LYS A 105 11.19 1.13 19.00
C LYS A 105 11.94 0.51 17.83
N PHE A 106 11.20 0.04 16.83
CA PHE A 106 11.79 -0.45 15.60
C PHE A 106 12.68 0.62 14.93
N SER A 107 13.93 0.28 14.63
CA SER A 107 14.87 1.23 14.01
C SER A 107 14.60 1.39 12.52
N GLN A 108 14.71 2.61 12.01
CA GLN A 108 14.56 2.91 10.58
C GLN A 108 15.80 2.55 9.72
N ASP A 109 16.66 1.62 10.15
CA ASP A 109 17.82 1.19 9.34
C ASP A 109 17.40 0.67 7.95
N THR A 110 16.15 0.24 7.81
CA THR A 110 15.55 -0.13 6.52
C THR A 110 15.61 0.99 5.49
N VAL A 111 15.43 2.26 5.89
CA VAL A 111 15.50 3.40 4.96
C VAL A 111 16.91 3.51 4.37
N ASN A 112 17.94 3.31 5.19
CA ASN A 112 19.33 3.27 4.72
C ASN A 112 19.60 2.07 3.80
N GLU A 113 19.03 0.90 4.10
CA GLU A 113 19.14 -0.27 3.21
C GLU A 113 18.43 -0.04 1.87
N TRP A 114 17.25 0.59 1.87
CA TRP A 114 16.56 1.01 0.66
C TRP A 114 17.41 1.97 -0.17
N HIS A 115 17.97 3.01 0.45
CA HIS A 115 18.85 3.95 -0.26
C HIS A 115 20.08 3.28 -0.87
N ARG A 116 20.72 2.34 -0.16
CA ARG A 116 21.84 1.56 -0.71
C ARG A 116 21.41 0.70 -1.89
N PHE A 117 20.26 0.05 -1.81
CA PHE A 117 19.72 -0.76 -2.89
C PHE A 117 19.37 0.08 -4.13
N LYS A 118 18.67 1.21 -3.92
CA LYS A 118 18.38 2.20 -4.96
C LYS A 118 19.66 2.70 -5.63
N HIS A 119 20.67 3.09 -4.85
CA HIS A 119 21.96 3.53 -5.39
C HIS A 119 22.63 2.42 -6.23
N GLU A 120 22.60 1.18 -5.76
CA GLU A 120 23.17 0.05 -6.50
C GLU A 120 22.48 -0.19 -7.84
N LEU A 121 21.14 -0.17 -7.86
CA LEU A 121 20.33 -0.34 -9.07
C LEU A 121 20.58 0.75 -10.13
N ILE A 122 20.80 1.99 -9.66
CA ILE A 122 20.99 3.14 -10.54
C ILE A 122 22.44 3.22 -11.05
N HIS A 123 23.43 3.02 -10.17
CA HIS A 123 24.83 3.40 -10.44
C HIS A 123 25.82 2.23 -10.54
N ASN A 124 25.50 1.03 -10.06
CA ASN A 124 26.49 -0.05 -9.92
C ASN A 124 26.14 -1.33 -10.70
N ASN A 125 25.12 -2.07 -10.28
CA ASN A 125 24.77 -3.37 -10.89
C ASN A 125 23.26 -3.61 -10.84
N ARG A 126 22.57 -3.17 -11.88
CA ARG A 126 21.11 -3.18 -11.98
C ARG A 126 20.51 -4.58 -12.10
N PHE A 127 21.14 -5.44 -12.89
CA PHE A 127 20.59 -6.76 -13.24
C PHE A 127 20.95 -7.83 -12.20
N PHE A 128 22.06 -7.63 -11.48
CA PHE A 128 22.51 -8.57 -10.44
C PHE A 128 22.95 -7.83 -9.17
N PRO A 129 22.04 -7.11 -8.48
CA PRO A 129 22.37 -6.38 -7.26
C PRO A 129 23.00 -7.29 -6.20
N GLN A 130 23.85 -6.74 -5.35
CA GLN A 130 24.62 -7.46 -4.34
C GLN A 130 24.32 -7.00 -2.90
N THR A 131 23.49 -5.98 -2.73
CA THR A 131 23.01 -5.49 -1.44
C THR A 131 22.33 -6.58 -0.61
N LYS A 132 22.44 -6.43 0.71
CA LYS A 132 21.89 -7.37 1.70
C LYS A 132 20.37 -7.54 1.56
N ILE A 133 19.63 -6.44 1.36
CA ILE A 133 18.18 -6.49 1.22
C ILE A 133 17.76 -7.26 -0.03
N TYR A 134 18.45 -7.06 -1.16
CA TYR A 134 18.22 -7.82 -2.38
C TYR A 134 18.41 -9.33 -2.16
N LYS A 135 19.58 -9.71 -1.63
CA LYS A 135 19.93 -11.13 -1.38
C LYS A 135 18.97 -11.82 -0.41
N ASN A 136 18.49 -11.09 0.59
CA ASN A 136 17.66 -11.66 1.63
C ASN A 136 16.17 -11.72 1.23
N ALA A 137 15.63 -10.68 0.58
CA ALA A 137 14.20 -10.56 0.35
C ALA A 137 13.76 -10.86 -1.10
N PHE A 138 14.62 -10.66 -2.09
CA PHE A 138 14.22 -10.74 -3.51
C PHE A 138 14.72 -12.01 -4.22
N LEU A 139 15.72 -12.70 -3.67
CA LEU A 139 16.17 -14.00 -4.16
C LEU A 139 15.39 -15.11 -3.46
N GLU A 140 14.96 -16.14 -4.20
CA GLU A 140 14.26 -17.31 -3.64
C GLU A 140 15.07 -18.03 -2.54
N SER A 141 16.41 -17.98 -2.63
CA SER A 141 17.32 -18.53 -1.63
C SER A 141 17.53 -17.63 -0.40
N GLY A 142 16.97 -16.43 -0.41
CA GLY A 142 17.08 -15.44 0.64
C GLY A 142 16.24 -15.79 1.87
N ASN A 143 16.77 -15.49 3.06
CA ASN A 143 16.13 -15.83 4.33
C ASN A 143 14.86 -15.01 4.66
N LEU A 144 14.56 -13.95 3.90
CA LEU A 144 13.37 -13.13 4.03
C LEU A 144 12.37 -13.35 2.88
N PHE A 145 12.70 -14.14 1.86
CA PHE A 145 11.90 -14.28 0.65
C PHE A 145 10.50 -14.80 0.94
N SER A 146 10.36 -15.90 1.70
CA SER A 146 9.05 -16.47 2.06
C SER A 146 8.19 -15.47 2.83
N ILE A 147 8.75 -14.84 3.86
CA ILE A 147 8.07 -13.81 4.65
C ILE A 147 7.65 -12.64 3.74
N PHE A 148 8.49 -12.24 2.79
CA PHE A 148 8.16 -11.16 1.88
C PHE A 148 7.01 -11.52 0.95
N THR A 149 6.99 -12.75 0.42
CA THR A 149 5.86 -13.23 -0.38
C THR A 149 4.57 -13.28 0.43
N GLU A 150 4.60 -13.72 1.69
CA GLU A 150 3.43 -13.72 2.59
C GLU A 150 2.94 -12.29 2.85
N VAL A 151 3.86 -11.35 3.11
CA VAL A 151 3.54 -9.93 3.29
C VAL A 151 2.88 -9.34 2.04
N ILE A 152 3.41 -9.65 0.85
CA ILE A 152 2.86 -9.19 -0.43
C ILE A 152 1.46 -9.77 -0.66
N GLU A 153 1.24 -11.05 -0.36
CA GLU A 153 -0.06 -11.71 -0.54
C GLU A 153 -1.17 -11.07 0.30
N GLN A 154 -0.85 -10.53 1.49
CA GLN A 154 -1.83 -9.80 2.30
C GLN A 154 -2.26 -8.44 1.74
N LEU A 155 -1.46 -7.90 0.81
CA LEU A 155 -1.75 -6.66 0.11
C LEU A 155 -2.58 -6.88 -1.17
N ASN A 156 -2.96 -8.12 -1.48
CA ASN A 156 -3.87 -8.39 -2.58
C ASN A 156 -5.20 -7.65 -2.38
N TYR A 157 -5.60 -6.96 -3.44
CA TYR A 157 -6.84 -6.22 -3.53
C TYR A 157 -7.58 -6.63 -4.80
N GLN A 158 -8.82 -7.08 -4.64
CA GLN A 158 -9.66 -7.50 -5.74
C GLN A 158 -10.37 -6.28 -6.34
N ILE A 159 -10.17 -6.06 -7.64
CA ILE A 159 -10.96 -5.14 -8.44
C ILE A 159 -12.11 -5.95 -9.04
N ASN A 160 -13.33 -5.48 -8.83
CA ASN A 160 -14.55 -6.12 -9.32
C ASN A 160 -15.01 -5.48 -10.63
N THR A 161 -15.78 -6.23 -11.40
CA THR A 161 -16.38 -5.75 -12.67
C THR A 161 -17.31 -4.54 -12.51
N SER A 162 -17.80 -4.26 -11.30
CA SER A 162 -18.59 -3.06 -10.99
C SER A 162 -17.73 -1.79 -10.87
N ASP A 163 -16.45 -1.95 -10.52
CA ASP A 163 -15.56 -0.84 -10.26
C ASP A 163 -15.27 -0.07 -11.54
N THR A 164 -15.15 1.24 -11.42
CA THR A 164 -15.01 2.15 -12.54
C THR A 164 -13.74 2.97 -12.39
N PHE A 165 -12.94 3.02 -13.44
CA PHE A 165 -11.70 3.78 -13.49
C PHE A 165 -11.65 4.65 -14.73
N PHE A 166 -10.72 5.58 -14.75
CA PHE A 166 -10.60 6.57 -15.81
C PHE A 166 -9.19 6.61 -16.35
N ARG A 167 -9.08 6.87 -17.65
CA ARG A 167 -7.80 7.17 -18.27
C ARG A 167 -7.89 8.45 -19.07
N ALA A 168 -6.88 9.30 -18.90
CA ALA A 168 -6.71 10.52 -19.65
C ALA A 168 -5.61 10.37 -20.70
N ARG A 169 -5.74 11.10 -21.82
CA ARG A 169 -4.70 11.29 -22.84
C ARG A 169 -4.74 12.73 -23.34
N ILE A 170 -3.59 13.40 -23.35
CA ILE A 170 -3.45 14.71 -24.00
C ILE A 170 -3.53 14.50 -25.51
N SER A 171 -4.42 15.22 -26.19
CA SER A 171 -4.55 15.20 -27.64
C SER A 171 -5.25 16.46 -28.12
N ASP A 172 -4.81 16.99 -29.26
CA ASP A 172 -5.51 18.07 -29.96
C ASP A 172 -6.70 17.57 -30.79
N GLU A 173 -6.82 16.25 -30.95
CA GLU A 173 -7.90 15.58 -31.67
C GLU A 173 -8.85 14.85 -30.72
N ASN A 174 -10.10 14.65 -31.15
CA ASN A 174 -11.04 13.79 -30.43
C ASN A 174 -10.61 12.32 -30.59
N LEU A 175 -10.19 11.70 -29.49
CA LEU A 175 -9.82 10.28 -29.49
C LEU A 175 -11.05 9.36 -29.42
N THR A 176 -10.98 8.26 -30.17
CA THR A 176 -11.94 7.15 -30.09
C THR A 176 -11.54 6.16 -28.99
N HIS A 177 -12.44 5.28 -28.58
CA HIS A 177 -12.20 4.26 -27.54
C HIS A 177 -10.97 3.39 -27.83
N GLU A 178 -10.76 2.99 -29.09
CA GLU A 178 -9.60 2.20 -29.53
C GLU A 178 -8.26 2.91 -29.27
N LYS A 179 -8.26 4.25 -29.31
CA LYS A 179 -7.07 5.06 -29.02
C LYS A 179 -6.86 5.30 -27.53
N MET A 180 -7.71 4.78 -26.65
CA MET A 180 -7.59 4.96 -25.19
C MET A 180 -6.88 3.78 -24.50
N GLY A 181 -6.56 2.71 -25.24
CA GLY A 181 -5.74 1.57 -24.79
C GLY A 181 -4.26 1.92 -24.56
N LYS A 182 -3.47 0.98 -24.02
CA LYS A 182 -2.06 1.25 -23.67
C LYS A 182 -1.25 1.68 -24.91
N PRO A 183 -0.13 2.42 -24.75
CA PRO A 183 0.69 2.79 -25.89
C PRO A 183 1.17 1.55 -26.68
N PRO A 184 1.17 1.58 -28.03
CA PRO A 184 1.81 0.56 -28.84
C PRO A 184 3.28 0.37 -28.43
N LYS A 185 3.83 -0.84 -28.62
CA LYS A 185 5.19 -1.18 -28.19
C LYS A 185 6.25 -0.20 -28.71
N ASP A 186 6.11 0.26 -29.95
CA ASP A 186 7.07 1.17 -30.59
C ASP A 186 6.96 2.63 -30.14
N LYS A 187 5.91 2.96 -29.37
CA LYS A 187 5.61 4.31 -28.87
C LYS A 187 5.56 4.37 -27.35
N VAL A 188 5.91 3.28 -26.67
CA VAL A 188 5.90 3.25 -25.21
C VAL A 188 7.04 4.13 -24.69
N SER A 189 6.71 5.02 -23.75
CA SER A 189 7.70 5.76 -23.00
C SER A 189 7.98 5.05 -21.68
N ILE A 190 9.16 5.29 -21.13
CA ILE A 190 9.48 4.88 -19.76
C ILE A 190 8.44 5.44 -18.78
N GLY A 191 7.98 4.62 -17.85
CA GLY A 191 7.05 5.03 -16.80
C GLY A 191 7.51 4.59 -15.41
N ARG A 192 6.78 4.99 -14.37
CA ARG A 192 7.13 4.68 -12.98
C ARG A 192 7.20 3.17 -12.72
N ALA A 193 6.26 2.44 -13.30
CA ALA A 193 6.13 0.99 -13.11
C ALA A 193 6.72 0.18 -14.28
N ASN A 194 6.74 0.73 -15.50
CA ASN A 194 7.16 0.01 -16.70
C ASN A 194 8.54 0.47 -17.21
N PRO A 195 9.47 -0.47 -17.43
CA PRO A 195 10.70 -0.21 -18.20
C PRO A 195 10.42 0.22 -19.64
N ASP A 196 11.46 0.74 -20.28
CA ASP A 196 11.42 1.03 -21.72
C ASP A 196 11.16 -0.27 -22.53
N GLY A 197 10.36 -0.15 -23.59
CA GLY A 197 9.91 -1.30 -24.40
C GLY A 197 8.81 -2.18 -23.78
N ILE A 198 8.41 -1.96 -22.52
CA ILE A 198 7.32 -2.68 -21.86
C ILE A 198 6.14 -1.72 -21.64
N SER A 199 4.97 -2.07 -22.17
CA SER A 199 3.75 -1.24 -22.09
C SER A 199 2.76 -1.79 -21.09
N TYR A 200 2.34 -0.94 -20.14
CA TYR A 200 1.28 -1.20 -19.16
C TYR A 200 0.15 -0.18 -19.31
N LEU A 201 -1.05 -0.57 -18.89
CA LEU A 201 -2.22 0.31 -18.87
C LEU A 201 -2.28 1.05 -17.52
N TYR A 202 -2.19 2.38 -17.57
CA TYR A 202 -2.39 3.24 -16.40
C TYR A 202 -3.82 3.78 -16.40
N ILE A 203 -4.52 3.60 -15.30
CA ILE A 203 -5.86 4.14 -15.02
C ILE A 203 -5.88 4.76 -13.62
N ALA A 204 -6.86 5.61 -13.36
CA ALA A 204 -7.02 6.29 -12.09
C ALA A 204 -8.43 6.10 -11.51
N GLU A 205 -8.56 6.28 -10.20
CA GLU A 205 -9.84 6.18 -9.47
C GLU A 205 -10.92 7.11 -10.03
N ASN A 206 -10.55 8.34 -10.37
CA ASN A 206 -11.50 9.37 -10.77
C ASN A 206 -10.90 10.28 -11.85
N ILE A 207 -11.78 11.09 -12.44
CA ILE A 207 -11.46 12.03 -13.54
C ILE A 207 -10.40 13.05 -13.12
N GLU A 208 -10.49 13.62 -11.91
CA GLU A 208 -9.54 14.63 -11.40
C GLU A 208 -8.13 14.04 -11.29
N THR A 209 -8.00 12.83 -10.74
CA THR A 209 -6.73 12.11 -10.67
C THR A 209 -6.17 11.81 -12.05
N ALA A 210 -6.99 11.32 -12.99
CA ALA A 210 -6.56 11.03 -14.36
C ALA A 210 -6.05 12.29 -15.08
N LEU A 211 -6.76 13.41 -14.95
CA LEU A 211 -6.37 14.70 -15.51
C LEU A 211 -5.03 15.19 -14.95
N THR A 212 -4.83 15.05 -13.64
CA THR A 212 -3.64 15.58 -12.98
C THR A 212 -2.39 14.76 -13.33
N GLU A 213 -2.51 13.44 -13.45
CA GLU A 213 -1.38 12.56 -13.78
C GLU A 213 -0.83 12.75 -15.19
N VAL A 214 -1.65 13.16 -16.16
CA VAL A 214 -1.16 13.45 -17.52
C VAL A 214 -0.48 14.81 -17.64
N ARG A 215 -0.56 15.66 -16.61
CA ARG A 215 0.11 16.97 -16.50
C ARG A 215 -0.09 17.86 -17.74
N PRO A 216 -1.34 18.18 -18.12
CA PRO A 216 -1.61 19.04 -19.25
C PRO A 216 -1.15 20.48 -18.97
N SER A 217 -0.78 21.21 -20.02
CA SER A 217 -0.56 22.66 -19.99
C SER A 217 -1.86 23.43 -20.15
N ASN A 218 -1.89 24.70 -19.73
CA ASN A 218 -3.03 25.59 -19.98
C ASN A 218 -3.38 25.63 -21.47
N GLY A 219 -4.67 25.49 -21.78
CA GLY A 219 -5.20 25.50 -23.14
C GLY A 219 -5.16 24.15 -23.86
N GLN A 220 -4.44 23.14 -23.35
CA GLN A 220 -4.43 21.80 -23.96
C GLN A 220 -5.76 21.07 -23.75
N THR A 221 -6.06 20.17 -24.68
CA THR A 221 -7.22 19.29 -24.61
C THR A 221 -6.81 17.90 -24.12
N VAL A 222 -7.65 17.30 -23.28
CA VAL A 222 -7.46 15.99 -22.71
C VAL A 222 -8.70 15.13 -22.97
N SER A 223 -8.52 14.01 -23.65
CA SER A 223 -9.56 13.00 -23.82
C SER A 223 -9.59 12.06 -22.63
N ILE A 224 -10.78 11.76 -22.12
CA ILE A 224 -10.98 10.87 -20.97
C ILE A 224 -11.97 9.76 -21.33
N ALA A 225 -11.57 8.53 -21.00
CA ALA A 225 -12.40 7.35 -21.20
C ALA A 225 -12.55 6.56 -19.90
N GLN A 226 -13.68 5.87 -19.81
CA GLN A 226 -14.04 5.02 -18.70
C GLN A 226 -13.57 3.58 -18.96
N PHE A 227 -13.00 2.95 -17.94
CA PHE A 227 -12.53 1.57 -17.95
C PHE A 227 -13.20 0.75 -16.86
N LYS A 228 -13.46 -0.53 -17.16
CA LYS A 228 -13.92 -1.56 -16.22
C LYS A 228 -13.16 -2.85 -16.45
N SER A 229 -12.98 -3.66 -15.41
CA SER A 229 -12.41 -5.00 -15.60
C SER A 229 -13.44 -5.94 -16.24
N ILE A 230 -12.95 -6.89 -17.05
CA ILE A 230 -13.79 -7.89 -17.73
C ILE A 230 -14.14 -9.05 -16.79
N SER A 231 -13.27 -9.30 -15.81
CA SER A 231 -13.46 -10.24 -14.71
C SER A 231 -12.96 -9.61 -13.42
N ASP A 232 -13.16 -10.28 -12.29
CA ASP A 232 -12.46 -9.89 -11.08
C ASP A 232 -10.96 -10.14 -11.27
N ILE A 233 -10.14 -9.16 -10.87
CA ILE A 233 -8.69 -9.21 -11.00
C ILE A 233 -8.02 -8.79 -9.70
N ASN A 234 -6.81 -9.30 -9.45
CA ASN A 234 -6.07 -8.99 -8.23
C ASN A 234 -4.92 -8.05 -8.52
N VAL A 235 -4.81 -6.99 -7.72
CA VAL A 235 -3.70 -6.04 -7.75
C VAL A 235 -3.07 -5.93 -6.37
N ILE A 236 -1.80 -5.53 -6.29
CA ILE A 236 -1.18 -5.21 -4.99
C ILE A 236 -1.59 -3.79 -4.61
N ASN A 237 -2.27 -3.63 -3.47
CA ASN A 237 -2.60 -2.32 -2.91
C ASN A 237 -1.46 -1.79 -2.03
N LEU A 238 -0.71 -0.84 -2.59
CA LEU A 238 0.44 -0.20 -1.96
C LEU A 238 0.08 1.14 -1.30
N ARG A 239 -1.20 1.53 -1.24
CA ARG A 239 -1.59 2.84 -0.70
C ARG A 239 -1.23 2.98 0.78
N ASN A 240 -1.43 1.93 1.57
CA ASN A 240 -1.13 1.94 3.00
C ASN A 240 -0.61 0.57 3.49
N PRO A 241 0.59 0.12 3.07
CA PRO A 241 1.05 -1.24 3.30
C PRO A 241 0.97 -1.68 4.77
N ARG A 242 1.48 -0.86 5.70
CA ARG A 242 1.47 -1.16 7.14
C ARG A 242 0.07 -1.31 7.73
N ARG A 243 -0.90 -0.52 7.27
CA ARG A 243 -2.29 -0.58 7.74
C ARG A 243 -3.07 -1.74 7.14
N ASP A 244 -2.72 -2.14 5.92
CA ASP A 244 -3.44 -3.15 5.16
C ASP A 244 -2.95 -4.58 5.42
N ILE A 245 -1.80 -4.73 6.08
CA ILE A 245 -1.24 -6.01 6.55
C ILE A 245 -1.84 -6.38 7.90
N SER A 246 -2.09 -7.68 8.09
CA SER A 246 -2.46 -8.26 9.37
C SER A 246 -1.23 -8.90 10.03
N PHE A 247 -0.74 -8.25 11.07
CA PHE A 247 0.33 -8.80 11.91
C PHE A 247 -0.15 -10.00 12.71
N LEU A 248 -1.45 -10.08 12.99
CA LEU A 248 -2.05 -11.23 13.66
C LEU A 248 -2.00 -12.51 12.81
N SER A 249 -2.06 -12.42 11.48
CA SER A 249 -1.91 -13.60 10.61
C SER A 249 -0.44 -13.94 10.32
N LEU A 250 0.47 -12.97 10.41
CA LEU A 250 1.93 -13.19 10.24
C LEU A 250 2.64 -13.63 11.52
N SER A 251 1.94 -13.69 12.66
CA SER A 251 2.55 -13.94 13.96
C SER A 251 3.16 -15.34 14.12
N LEU A 252 2.89 -16.27 13.20
CA LEU A 252 3.43 -17.64 13.25
C LEU A 252 4.97 -17.70 13.22
N ASN A 253 5.63 -16.66 12.71
CA ASN A 253 7.08 -16.62 12.58
C ASN A 253 7.79 -15.95 13.78
N ASP A 254 7.05 -15.36 14.74
CA ASP A 254 7.54 -14.60 15.92
C ASP A 254 8.66 -13.56 15.64
N ASN A 255 8.85 -13.19 14.37
CA ASN A 255 9.94 -12.31 13.93
C ASN A 255 9.38 -11.01 13.35
N PHE A 256 8.73 -10.23 14.23
CA PHE A 256 8.13 -8.95 13.85
C PHE A 256 9.15 -7.95 13.32
N HIS A 257 10.42 -8.03 13.74
CA HIS A 257 11.46 -7.15 13.22
C HIS A 257 11.67 -7.36 11.70
N ASN A 258 11.72 -8.62 11.24
CA ASN A 258 11.83 -8.91 9.81
C ASN A 258 10.56 -8.52 9.04
N ILE A 259 9.38 -8.73 9.62
CA ILE A 259 8.12 -8.31 8.99
C ILE A 259 8.10 -6.78 8.85
N LEU A 260 8.34 -6.04 9.92
CA LEU A 260 8.36 -4.56 9.92
C LEU A 260 9.40 -4.00 8.95
N LYS A 261 10.56 -4.65 8.84
CA LYS A 261 11.57 -4.32 7.83
C LYS A 261 11.03 -4.41 6.40
N LEU A 262 10.31 -5.48 6.07
CA LEU A 262 9.71 -5.65 4.75
C LEU A 262 8.54 -4.68 4.52
N VAL A 263 7.76 -4.38 5.56
CA VAL A 263 6.70 -3.37 5.50
C VAL A 263 7.29 -1.98 5.23
N CYS A 264 8.34 -1.58 5.95
CA CYS A 264 9.05 -0.33 5.72
C CYS A 264 9.58 -0.24 4.28
N LEU A 265 10.14 -1.34 3.74
CA LEU A 265 10.59 -1.39 2.35
C LEU A 265 9.44 -1.12 1.36
N LEU A 266 8.26 -1.69 1.60
CA LEU A 266 7.07 -1.46 0.77
C LEU A 266 6.53 -0.03 0.89
N GLU A 267 6.62 0.57 2.07
CA GLU A 267 6.27 1.98 2.27
C GLU A 267 7.22 2.91 1.52
N GLU A 268 8.54 2.67 1.57
CA GLU A 268 9.51 3.44 0.79
C GLU A 268 9.28 3.29 -0.72
N PHE A 269 9.00 2.07 -1.18
CA PHE A 269 8.62 1.84 -2.58
C PHE A 269 7.33 2.59 -2.96
N SER A 270 6.31 2.55 -2.12
CA SER A 270 5.04 3.25 -2.35
C SER A 270 5.21 4.77 -2.41
N LYS A 271 6.03 5.34 -1.51
CA LYS A 271 6.40 6.76 -1.53
C LYS A 271 7.06 7.11 -2.86
N GLU A 272 8.06 6.35 -3.29
CA GLU A 272 8.80 6.58 -4.54
C GLU A 272 7.89 6.47 -5.78
N LEU A 273 6.98 5.49 -5.82
CA LEU A 273 5.95 5.41 -6.87
C LEU A 273 5.04 6.64 -6.90
N SER A 274 4.83 7.28 -5.75
CA SER A 274 3.94 8.43 -5.60
C SER A 274 4.66 9.77 -5.76
N LEU A 275 6.00 9.83 -5.85
CA LEU A 275 6.70 11.11 -6.01
C LEU A 275 6.57 11.67 -7.44
N PRO A 276 6.32 12.98 -7.61
CA PRO A 276 6.39 13.61 -8.91
C PRO A 276 7.86 13.68 -9.36
N VAL A 277 8.23 12.85 -10.33
CA VAL A 277 9.59 12.86 -10.89
C VAL A 277 9.74 13.91 -11.98
N LEU A 278 10.89 14.60 -11.99
CA LEU A 278 11.27 15.54 -13.04
C LEU A 278 11.49 14.79 -14.37
N PRO A 279 10.93 15.26 -15.50
CA PRO A 279 11.08 14.59 -16.79
C PRO A 279 12.54 14.30 -17.16
N THR A 280 13.46 15.21 -16.82
CA THR A 280 14.89 15.12 -17.12
C THR A 280 15.62 14.01 -16.33
N ARG A 281 15.11 13.60 -15.17
CA ARG A 281 15.70 12.54 -14.33
C ARG A 281 14.91 11.24 -14.30
N SER A 282 13.70 11.24 -14.89
CA SER A 282 12.78 10.10 -14.96
C SER A 282 13.43 8.77 -15.35
N ARG A 283 14.36 8.78 -16.31
CA ARG A 283 15.07 7.56 -16.74
C ARG A 283 15.83 6.84 -15.65
N LEU A 284 16.44 7.56 -14.72
CA LEU A 284 17.21 6.97 -13.62
C LEU A 284 16.33 6.74 -12.39
N ASP A 285 15.48 7.72 -12.08
CA ASP A 285 14.68 7.71 -10.86
C ASP A 285 13.59 6.63 -10.88
N TYR A 286 13.16 6.16 -12.06
CA TYR A 286 12.20 5.06 -12.20
C TYR A 286 12.83 3.65 -12.10
N ILE A 287 14.15 3.51 -12.16
CA ILE A 287 14.80 2.19 -12.14
C ILE A 287 14.39 1.37 -10.89
N PRO A 288 14.44 1.93 -9.66
CA PRO A 288 14.09 1.16 -8.47
C PRO A 288 12.64 0.71 -8.46
N THR A 289 11.72 1.58 -8.89
CA THR A 289 10.30 1.27 -8.88
C THR A 289 9.91 0.26 -9.97
N GLN A 290 10.56 0.33 -11.12
CA GLN A 290 10.43 -0.65 -12.20
C GLN A 290 10.94 -2.02 -11.77
N PHE A 291 12.11 -2.08 -11.11
CA PHE A 291 12.66 -3.33 -10.60
C PHE A 291 11.67 -4.05 -9.69
N ILE A 292 11.12 -3.35 -8.69
CA ILE A 292 10.14 -3.94 -7.77
C ILE A 292 8.86 -4.33 -8.50
N THR A 293 8.40 -3.52 -9.46
CA THR A 293 7.22 -3.85 -10.27
C THR A 293 7.42 -5.15 -11.06
N GLU A 294 8.58 -5.33 -11.70
CA GLU A 294 8.90 -6.56 -12.42
C GLU A 294 9.06 -7.76 -11.48
N PHE A 295 9.64 -7.56 -10.29
CA PHE A 295 9.67 -8.59 -9.26
C PHE A 295 8.27 -9.06 -8.88
N PHE A 296 7.34 -8.13 -8.60
CA PHE A 296 5.96 -8.46 -8.29
C PHE A 296 5.25 -9.18 -9.44
N LYS A 297 5.45 -8.72 -10.67
CA LYS A 297 4.94 -9.40 -11.87
C LYS A 297 5.50 -10.83 -12.01
N ASN A 298 6.78 -11.04 -11.69
CA ASN A 298 7.44 -12.34 -11.77
C ASN A 298 6.90 -13.36 -10.75
N LEU A 299 6.35 -12.91 -9.62
CA LEU A 299 5.65 -13.81 -8.68
C LEU A 299 4.37 -14.42 -9.29
N GLY A 300 3.88 -13.89 -10.42
CA GLY A 300 2.86 -14.50 -11.29
C GLY A 300 1.42 -14.48 -10.79
N LYS A 301 1.16 -14.09 -9.54
CA LYS A 301 -0.16 -14.15 -8.89
C LYS A 301 -1.00 -12.88 -9.02
N ILE A 302 -0.51 -11.85 -9.71
CA ILE A 302 -1.09 -10.50 -9.70
C ILE A 302 -1.24 -9.94 -11.11
N ASN A 303 -2.25 -9.09 -11.31
CA ASN A 303 -2.57 -8.46 -12.59
C ASN A 303 -2.09 -7.00 -12.67
N GLY A 304 -1.67 -6.42 -11.55
CA GLY A 304 -1.28 -5.02 -11.49
C GLY A 304 -0.92 -4.50 -10.10
N LEU A 305 -0.69 -3.19 -10.01
CA LEU A 305 -0.35 -2.45 -8.79
C LEU A 305 -1.29 -1.26 -8.61
N MET A 306 -1.65 -0.95 -7.37
CA MET A 306 -2.41 0.22 -6.98
C MET A 306 -1.58 1.07 -6.02
N PHE A 307 -1.46 2.37 -6.28
CA PHE A 307 -0.67 3.31 -5.47
C PHE A 307 -1.31 4.70 -5.43
N THR A 308 -0.98 5.48 -4.41
CA THR A 308 -1.49 6.85 -4.23
C THR A 308 -1.04 7.78 -5.36
N SER A 309 -1.92 8.69 -5.79
CA SER A 309 -1.52 9.71 -6.78
C SER A 309 -0.50 10.68 -6.19
N SER A 310 0.40 11.19 -7.04
CA SER A 310 1.39 12.20 -6.64
C SER A 310 0.81 13.51 -6.16
N PHE A 311 -0.44 13.78 -6.50
CA PHE A 311 -1.09 15.06 -6.25
C PHE A 311 -2.15 14.96 -5.14
N GLY A 312 -2.05 13.92 -4.31
CA GLY A 312 -2.73 13.82 -3.01
C GLY A 312 -4.21 13.46 -3.06
N LYS A 313 -4.85 13.44 -4.23
CA LYS A 313 -6.26 13.04 -4.39
C LYS A 313 -6.38 11.79 -5.25
N GLY A 314 -6.91 10.75 -4.64
CA GLY A 314 -7.18 9.45 -5.26
C GLY A 314 -5.96 8.59 -5.55
N PHE A 315 -6.16 7.55 -6.35
CA PHE A 315 -5.14 6.54 -6.63
C PHE A 315 -5.03 6.17 -8.10
N ASN A 316 -3.87 5.64 -8.46
CA ASN A 316 -3.56 5.07 -9.76
C ASN A 316 -3.54 3.55 -9.68
N ILE A 317 -3.87 2.91 -10.79
CA ILE A 317 -3.69 1.48 -11.01
C ILE A 317 -2.89 1.27 -12.28
N VAL A 318 -1.89 0.40 -12.21
CA VAL A 318 -1.13 -0.10 -13.34
C VAL A 318 -1.54 -1.54 -13.59
N ILE A 319 -2.07 -1.83 -14.78
CA ILE A 319 -2.47 -3.16 -15.21
C ILE A 319 -1.42 -3.72 -16.19
N PHE A 320 -0.91 -4.91 -15.89
CA PHE A 320 0.15 -5.56 -16.67
C PHE A 320 -0.35 -6.16 -17.98
N ASN A 321 -1.59 -6.69 -17.97
CA ASN A 321 -2.29 -7.20 -19.15
C ASN A 321 -3.59 -6.42 -19.37
N ASP A 322 -3.60 -5.54 -20.37
CA ASP A 322 -4.73 -4.68 -20.68
C ASP A 322 -5.93 -5.43 -21.29
N ASP A 323 -5.75 -6.66 -21.78
CA ASP A 323 -6.86 -7.52 -22.20
C ASP A 323 -7.84 -7.83 -21.06
N LEU A 324 -7.45 -7.58 -19.81
CA LEU A 324 -8.31 -7.71 -18.62
C LEU A 324 -9.22 -6.50 -18.39
N MET A 325 -9.04 -5.42 -19.16
CA MET A 325 -9.74 -4.16 -19.00
C MET A 325 -10.45 -3.78 -20.29
N ASN A 326 -11.72 -3.40 -20.17
CA ASN A 326 -12.50 -2.88 -21.28
C ASN A 326 -12.68 -1.37 -21.18
N CYS A 327 -12.49 -0.69 -22.31
CA CYS A 327 -12.90 0.71 -22.50
C CYS A 327 -14.40 0.73 -22.74
N VAL A 328 -15.18 1.38 -21.87
CA VAL A 328 -16.65 1.27 -21.87
C VAL A 328 -17.24 2.03 -23.07
N GLU A 329 -17.53 1.31 -24.17
CA GLU A 329 -18.03 1.90 -25.43
C GLU A 329 -19.37 2.63 -25.28
N ALA A 330 -20.22 2.19 -24.35
CA ALA A 330 -21.51 2.82 -24.05
C ALA A 330 -21.37 4.24 -23.45
N VAL A 331 -20.17 4.61 -22.98
CA VAL A 331 -19.87 5.95 -22.45
C VAL A 331 -18.93 6.65 -23.42
N ALA A 332 -19.39 7.76 -23.99
CA ALA A 332 -18.58 8.52 -24.94
C ALA A 332 -17.26 9.01 -24.31
N VAL A 333 -16.18 9.00 -25.10
CA VAL A 333 -14.93 9.64 -24.72
C VAL A 333 -15.17 11.15 -24.61
N GLN A 334 -14.89 11.71 -23.45
CA GLN A 334 -15.13 13.13 -23.16
C GLN A 334 -13.85 13.94 -23.36
N ASN A 335 -13.97 15.12 -23.96
CA ASN A 335 -12.83 16.03 -24.15
C ASN A 335 -12.92 17.20 -23.18
N TYR A 336 -11.86 17.42 -22.42
CA TYR A 336 -11.73 18.47 -21.44
C TYR A 336 -10.69 19.46 -21.92
N ARG A 337 -11.05 20.75 -21.95
CA ARG A 337 -10.09 21.82 -22.19
C ARG A 337 -9.58 22.33 -20.85
N VAL A 338 -8.25 22.35 -20.67
CA VAL A 338 -7.64 22.85 -19.43
C VAL A 338 -7.64 24.37 -19.43
N ASN A 339 -8.43 24.98 -18.55
CA ASN A 339 -8.54 26.44 -18.45
C ASN A 339 -7.40 27.06 -17.63
N SER A 340 -7.07 26.46 -16.48
CA SER A 340 -6.07 26.95 -15.54
C SER A 340 -5.51 25.82 -14.67
N ILE A 341 -4.27 25.96 -14.23
CA ILE A 341 -3.57 25.05 -13.32
C ILE A 341 -3.18 25.84 -12.07
N GLU A 342 -3.55 25.34 -10.89
CA GLU A 342 -3.13 25.92 -9.62
C GLU A 342 -1.71 25.42 -9.26
N LEU A 343 -0.82 26.35 -8.91
CA LEU A 343 0.55 26.05 -8.52
C LEU A 343 0.71 26.20 -7.01
N SER A 344 1.13 25.12 -6.35
CA SER A 344 1.64 25.14 -4.97
C SER A 344 3.16 25.15 -4.97
N HIS A 345 3.78 25.91 -4.08
CA HIS A 345 5.24 26.00 -3.96
C HIS A 345 5.67 26.13 -2.50
N ASP A 346 6.85 25.61 -2.20
CA ASP A 346 7.57 25.83 -0.95
C ASP A 346 8.77 26.74 -1.20
N ILE A 347 9.15 27.54 -0.20
CA ILE A 347 10.42 28.25 -0.20
C ILE A 347 11.46 27.28 0.35
N LEU A 348 12.44 26.92 -0.49
CA LEU A 348 13.53 26.00 -0.14
C LEU A 348 14.63 26.67 0.69
#